data_AF-A0A1E3IEZ7-F1
#
_entry.id   AF-A0A1E3IEZ7-F1
#
_cell.length_a   1.000
_cell.length_b   1.000
_cell.length_c   1.000
_cell.angle_alpha   90.00
_cell.angle_beta   90.00
_cell.angle_gamma   90.00
#
_symmetry.space_group_name_H-M   'P 1'
#
loop_
_entity.id
_entity.type
_entity.pdbx_description
1 polymer ?
#
loop_
_entity_poly.entity_id
_entity_poly.type
_entity_poly.pdbx_seq_one_letter_code
_entity_poly.pdbx_strand_id
1 'polypeptide(L)'
;MAGSIERHHPLTPIPTSVPTLRLDSESFLCQADTRPHEDPEARAQLTKQNLSLLLSNPFEGGIRITTASKAKHLRDAERLEGLVLEMGRTYAPGRPQRTKGELARVYSRLGRSYFLAAEPVKTEAAILNFLTCAGVSLTTWEQERRIGRKVYESNCLEDDVILGMIVLAVVKGAKDMQQGNKWAQAALWIHNVRYGGGVASFNERYNDHLLSHFPVKFDLGE
;
A
#
# COMPACT_ATOMS: atom_id res chain seq x y z
N MET A 1 -16.51 1.72 85.61
CA MET A 1 -17.21 0.75 84.76
C MET A 1 -17.28 1.34 83.36
N ALA A 2 -16.49 0.81 82.43
CA ALA A 2 -16.95 0.14 81.20
C ALA A 2 -17.73 1.09 80.28
N GLY A 3 -17.12 1.65 79.24
CA GLY A 3 -17.03 1.06 77.88
C GLY A 3 -17.94 1.92 76.97
N SER A 4 -17.56 2.41 75.80
CA SER A 4 -17.15 1.66 74.62
C SER A 4 -16.44 2.59 73.63
N ILE A 5 -15.47 2.02 72.91
CA ILE A 5 -14.59 2.67 71.94
C ILE A 5 -15.27 2.58 70.56
N GLU A 6 -15.69 3.71 69.99
CA GLU A 6 -15.98 3.79 68.56
C GLU A 6 -14.67 3.87 67.79
N ARG A 7 -14.41 2.81 67.01
CA ARG A 7 -13.23 2.70 66.15
C ARG A 7 -13.45 3.57 64.92
N HIS A 8 -12.67 4.64 64.81
CA HIS A 8 -12.43 5.29 63.53
C HIS A 8 -11.77 4.28 62.58
N HIS A 9 -12.46 3.97 61.47
CA HIS A 9 -11.85 3.27 60.34
C HIS A 9 -10.74 4.15 59.76
N PRO A 10 -9.49 3.65 59.65
CA PRO A 10 -8.46 4.37 58.92
C PRO A 10 -8.79 4.33 57.43
N LEU A 11 -8.76 5.51 56.80
CA LEU A 11 -8.82 5.69 55.35
C LEU A 11 -7.72 4.83 54.72
N THR A 12 -8.11 3.84 53.92
CA THR A 12 -7.19 3.08 53.07
C THR A 12 -6.53 4.05 52.08
N PRO A 13 -5.19 4.05 51.94
CA PRO A 13 -4.54 4.85 50.92
C PRO A 13 -4.96 4.31 49.54
N ILE A 14 -5.48 5.20 48.71
CA ILE A 14 -5.74 4.94 47.29
C ILE A 14 -4.41 4.54 46.66
N PRO A 15 -4.30 3.36 46.01
CA PRO A 15 -3.08 3.01 45.31
C PRO A 15 -2.91 3.96 44.12
N THR A 16 -2.01 4.92 44.26
CA THR A 16 -1.45 5.72 43.17
C THR A 16 -0.47 4.87 42.37
N SER A 17 -0.98 3.86 41.68
CA SER A 17 -0.27 3.25 40.57
C SER A 17 -1.02 3.64 39.31
N VAL A 18 -0.63 4.78 38.73
CA VAL A 18 -0.84 5.01 37.31
C VAL A 18 -0.28 3.77 36.61
N PRO A 19 -1.05 3.03 35.80
CA PRO A 19 -0.46 1.99 35.00
C PRO A 19 0.51 2.70 34.07
N THR A 20 1.80 2.55 34.35
CA THR A 20 2.85 2.83 33.39
C THR A 20 2.55 1.91 32.23
N LEU A 21 1.85 2.43 31.22
CA LEU A 21 1.83 1.87 29.88
C LEU A 21 3.30 1.74 29.50
N ARG A 22 3.85 0.54 29.69
CA ARG A 22 5.07 0.15 28.99
C ARG A 22 4.70 0.25 27.53
N LEU A 23 5.11 1.35 26.91
CA LEU A 23 5.33 1.42 25.48
C LEU A 23 6.48 0.46 25.17
N ASP A 24 6.19 -0.84 25.19
CA ASP A 24 6.95 -1.81 24.42
C ASP A 24 6.56 -1.57 22.95
N SER A 25 6.90 -0.38 22.43
CA SER A 25 6.68 0.00 21.04
C SER A 25 7.88 -0.46 20.21
N GLU A 26 8.22 -1.74 20.29
CA GLU A 26 8.86 -2.35 19.14
C GLU A 26 7.78 -2.46 18.08
N SER A 27 7.85 -1.62 17.04
CA SER A 27 6.82 -1.60 16.01
C SER A 27 6.60 -3.01 15.45
N PHE A 28 5.37 -3.35 15.07
CA PHE A 28 5.04 -4.64 14.44
C PHE A 28 5.93 -4.96 13.23
N LEU A 29 6.49 -3.93 12.58
CA LEU A 29 7.48 -4.05 11.51
C LEU A 29 8.85 -4.47 12.05
N CYS A 30 9.33 -3.86 13.14
CA CYS A 30 10.59 -4.21 13.81
C CYS A 30 10.58 -5.65 14.34
N GLN A 31 9.44 -6.13 14.86
CA GLN A 31 9.30 -7.53 15.31
C GLN A 31 9.16 -8.53 14.16
N ALA A 32 8.84 -8.08 12.94
CA ALA A 32 8.73 -8.97 11.79
C ALA A 32 10.10 -9.40 11.25
N ASP A 33 11.13 -8.55 11.41
CA ASP A 33 12.49 -8.80 10.91
C ASP A 33 13.36 -9.63 11.86
N THR A 34 12.90 -9.95 13.07
CA THR A 34 13.65 -10.74 14.07
C THR A 34 13.30 -12.23 14.05
N ARG A 35 12.47 -12.69 13.11
CA ARG A 35 12.05 -14.09 13.04
C ARG A 35 13.18 -15.00 12.56
N PRO A 36 13.29 -16.22 13.10
CA PRO A 36 14.15 -17.24 12.50
C PRO A 36 13.77 -17.41 11.01
N HIS A 37 14.78 -17.47 10.14
CA HIS A 37 14.66 -17.52 8.67
C HIS A 37 14.35 -16.20 7.94
N GLU A 38 14.36 -15.06 8.64
CA GLU A 38 14.47 -13.77 7.96
C GLU A 38 15.90 -13.53 7.46
N ASP A 39 16.02 -13.11 6.20
CA ASP A 39 17.29 -12.72 5.59
C ASP A 39 17.21 -11.28 5.04
N PRO A 40 17.26 -10.28 5.93
CA PRO A 40 17.21 -8.87 5.53
C PRO A 40 18.46 -8.44 4.75
N GLU A 41 19.61 -9.10 4.94
CA GLU A 41 20.84 -8.77 4.23
C GLU A 41 20.76 -9.18 2.76
N ALA A 42 20.28 -10.40 2.47
CA ALA A 42 20.00 -10.81 1.10
C ALA A 42 18.96 -9.91 0.43
N ARG A 43 17.90 -9.47 1.14
CA ARG A 43 16.94 -8.48 0.59
C ARG A 43 17.60 -7.17 0.20
N ALA A 44 18.44 -6.63 1.08
CA ALA A 44 19.14 -5.38 0.83
C ALA A 44 20.05 -5.52 -0.40
N GLN A 45 20.75 -6.65 -0.52
CA GLN A 45 21.63 -6.93 -1.65
C GLN A 45 20.85 -7.09 -2.97
N LEU A 46 19.73 -7.84 -2.97
CA LEU A 46 18.84 -7.97 -4.13
C LEU A 46 18.28 -6.60 -4.56
N THR A 47 17.89 -5.76 -3.60
CA THR A 47 17.41 -4.39 -3.86
C THR A 47 18.50 -3.54 -4.52
N LYS A 48 19.73 -3.60 -3.99
CA LYS A 48 20.88 -2.86 -4.52
C LYS A 48 21.24 -3.31 -5.94
N GLN A 49 21.26 -4.62 -6.20
CA GLN A 49 21.56 -5.18 -7.53
C GLN A 49 20.52 -4.79 -8.59
N ASN A 50 19.27 -4.58 -8.17
CA ASN A 50 18.16 -4.26 -9.06
C ASN A 50 17.71 -2.80 -8.97
N LEU A 51 18.53 -1.92 -8.40
CA LEU A 51 18.15 -0.54 -8.10
C LEU A 51 17.67 0.23 -9.34
N SER A 52 18.33 0.05 -10.50
CA SER A 52 17.94 0.71 -11.75
C SER A 52 16.53 0.31 -12.22
N LEU A 53 16.17 -0.96 -12.05
CA LEU A 53 14.85 -1.49 -12.39
C LEU A 53 13.79 -0.98 -11.39
N LEU A 54 14.14 -0.95 -10.10
CA LEU A 54 13.25 -0.54 -9.00
C LEU A 54 13.01 0.97 -8.89
N LEU A 55 13.98 1.78 -9.31
CA LEU A 55 13.86 3.25 -9.33
C LEU A 55 13.41 3.81 -10.67
N SER A 56 13.40 2.98 -11.74
CA SER A 56 12.88 3.44 -13.01
C SER A 56 11.43 3.88 -12.86
N ASN A 57 11.14 5.13 -13.24
CA ASN A 57 9.77 5.63 -13.34
C ASN A 57 9.27 5.38 -14.77
N PRO A 58 8.45 4.33 -14.99
CA PRO A 58 7.99 4.00 -16.33
C PRO A 58 7.13 5.10 -16.99
N PHE A 59 6.70 6.12 -16.24
CA PHE A 59 5.89 7.23 -16.74
C PHE A 59 6.67 8.53 -17.01
N GLU A 60 7.98 8.59 -16.71
CA GLU A 60 8.79 9.84 -16.72
C GLU A 60 9.16 10.38 -18.12
N GLY A 61 8.74 9.73 -19.21
CA GLY A 61 9.17 10.06 -20.57
C GLY A 61 8.06 10.46 -21.55
N GLY A 62 6.83 10.63 -21.08
CA GLY A 62 5.65 10.73 -21.96
C GLY A 62 5.32 9.36 -22.57
N ILE A 63 4.05 8.98 -22.52
CA ILE A 63 3.62 7.61 -22.84
C ILE A 63 3.38 7.50 -24.34
N ARG A 64 4.46 7.40 -25.13
CA ARG A 64 4.36 6.90 -26.51
C ARG A 64 4.44 5.38 -26.51
N ILE A 65 3.30 4.73 -26.39
CA ILE A 65 3.19 3.27 -26.43
C ILE A 65 3.47 2.78 -27.86
N THR A 66 4.74 2.49 -28.14
CA THR A 66 5.18 1.82 -29.37
C THR A 66 5.31 0.32 -29.14
N THR A 67 5.33 -0.48 -30.19
CA THR A 67 5.61 -1.94 -30.09
C THR A 67 6.95 -2.21 -29.39
N ALA A 68 7.97 -1.40 -29.68
CA ALA A 68 9.28 -1.51 -29.04
C ALA A 68 9.23 -1.17 -27.53
N SER A 69 8.47 -0.14 -27.14
CA SER A 69 8.25 0.21 -25.73
C SER A 69 7.49 -0.90 -25.00
N LYS A 70 6.40 -1.44 -25.57
CA LYS A 70 5.66 -2.57 -24.98
C LYS A 70 6.57 -3.77 -24.74
N ALA A 71 7.36 -4.16 -25.75
CA ALA A 71 8.28 -5.28 -25.63
C ALA A 71 9.38 -5.05 -24.58
N LYS A 72 9.85 -3.80 -24.42
CA LYS A 72 10.78 -3.44 -23.36
C LYS A 72 10.12 -3.63 -21.98
N HIS A 73 8.93 -3.09 -21.78
CA HIS A 73 8.22 -3.21 -20.50
C HIS A 73 7.86 -4.66 -20.16
N LEU A 74 7.57 -5.49 -21.16
CA LEU A 74 7.35 -6.92 -20.93
C LEU A 74 8.62 -7.62 -20.41
N ARG A 75 9.79 -7.36 -21.02
CA ARG A 75 11.07 -7.90 -20.52
C ARG A 75 11.41 -7.40 -19.13
N ASP A 76 11.15 -6.13 -18.85
CA ASP A 76 11.34 -5.56 -17.51
C ASP A 76 10.41 -6.24 -16.49
N ALA A 77 9.16 -6.55 -16.88
CA ALA A 77 8.21 -7.29 -16.05
C ALA A 77 8.68 -8.72 -15.77
N GLU A 78 9.16 -9.46 -16.78
CA GLU A 78 9.70 -10.82 -16.58
C GLU A 78 10.89 -10.84 -15.61
N ARG A 79 11.78 -9.84 -15.68
CA ARG A 79 12.88 -9.67 -14.73
C ARG A 79 12.36 -9.39 -13.31
N LEU A 80 11.33 -8.55 -13.19
CA LEU A 80 10.68 -8.25 -11.91
C LEU A 80 9.96 -9.48 -11.33
N GLU A 81 9.36 -10.35 -12.14
CA GLU A 81 8.79 -11.63 -11.67
C GLU A 81 9.87 -12.51 -11.04
N GLY A 82 11.04 -12.61 -11.68
CA GLY A 82 12.20 -13.31 -11.11
C GLY A 82 12.61 -12.72 -9.76
N LEU A 83 12.70 -11.39 -9.66
CA LEU A 83 13.04 -10.69 -8.42
C LEU A 83 11.98 -10.90 -7.31
N VAL A 84 10.69 -10.94 -7.64
CA VAL A 84 9.63 -11.27 -6.69
C VAL A 84 9.86 -12.64 -6.07
N LEU A 85 10.22 -13.64 -6.88
CA LEU A 85 10.48 -14.99 -6.41
C LEU A 85 11.72 -15.07 -5.53
N GLU A 86 12.83 -14.44 -5.96
CA GLU A 86 14.08 -14.42 -5.20
C GLU A 86 13.92 -13.68 -3.87
N MET A 87 13.36 -12.47 -3.90
CA MET A 87 13.10 -11.68 -2.71
C MET A 87 12.07 -12.35 -1.79
N GLY A 88 11.06 -13.01 -2.35
CA GLY A 88 10.07 -13.78 -1.59
C GLY A 88 10.67 -14.87 -0.70
N ARG A 89 11.76 -15.50 -1.13
CA ARG A 89 12.46 -16.57 -0.39
C ARG A 89 13.28 -16.08 0.80
N THR A 90 13.54 -14.77 0.89
CA THR A 90 14.28 -14.16 2.00
C THR A 90 13.40 -13.86 3.21
N TYR A 91 12.07 -13.86 3.04
CA TYR A 91 11.14 -13.63 4.13
C TYR A 91 10.83 -14.94 4.86
N ALA A 92 10.67 -14.86 6.17
CA ALA A 92 10.33 -16.01 6.99
C ALA A 92 8.99 -16.62 6.54
N PRO A 93 8.87 -17.96 6.54
CA PRO A 93 7.59 -18.63 6.30
C PRO A 93 6.48 -18.07 7.19
N GLY A 94 5.30 -17.81 6.62
CA GLY A 94 4.17 -17.25 7.36
C GLY A 94 4.30 -15.77 7.74
N ARG A 95 5.34 -15.05 7.26
CA ARG A 95 5.37 -13.58 7.39
C ARG A 95 4.16 -12.95 6.71
N PRO A 96 3.36 -12.13 7.42
CA PRO A 96 2.21 -11.45 6.83
C PRO A 96 2.62 -10.61 5.61
N GLN A 97 1.85 -10.66 4.53
CA GLN A 97 2.19 -9.94 3.30
C GLN A 97 2.32 -8.42 3.55
N ARG A 98 1.46 -7.85 4.39
CA ARG A 98 1.45 -6.42 4.77
C ARG A 98 2.72 -5.87 5.43
N THR A 99 3.68 -6.73 5.77
CA THR A 99 4.97 -6.33 6.35
C THR A 99 6.14 -6.49 5.39
N LYS A 100 5.87 -6.76 4.10
CA LYS A 100 6.88 -6.99 3.06
C LYS A 100 7.04 -5.76 2.17
N GLY A 101 7.51 -4.65 2.77
CA GLY A 101 7.61 -3.35 2.11
C GLY A 101 8.51 -3.35 0.87
N GLU A 102 9.60 -4.11 0.88
CA GLU A 102 10.48 -4.23 -0.29
C GLU A 102 9.76 -4.93 -1.44
N LEU A 103 9.04 -6.02 -1.17
CA LEU A 103 8.19 -6.66 -2.18
C LEU A 103 7.09 -5.73 -2.70
N ALA A 104 6.53 -4.86 -1.85
CA ALA A 104 5.58 -3.85 -2.30
C ALA A 104 6.18 -2.98 -3.42
N ARG A 105 7.43 -2.53 -3.27
CA ARG A 105 8.12 -1.76 -4.32
C ARG A 105 8.29 -2.58 -5.60
N VAL A 106 8.70 -3.84 -5.50
CA VAL A 106 8.85 -4.72 -6.66
C VAL A 106 7.51 -4.90 -7.38
N TYR A 107 6.44 -5.21 -6.65
CA TYR A 107 5.11 -5.38 -7.23
C TYR A 107 4.54 -4.09 -7.85
N SER A 108 4.79 -2.93 -7.25
CA SER A 108 4.39 -1.64 -7.82
C SER A 108 5.02 -1.43 -9.19
N ARG A 109 6.33 -1.67 -9.31
CA ARG A 109 7.05 -1.59 -10.59
C ARG A 109 6.57 -2.64 -11.59
N LEU A 110 6.35 -3.88 -11.12
CA LEU A 110 5.87 -4.98 -11.96
C LEU A 110 4.52 -4.64 -12.58
N GLY A 111 3.57 -4.17 -11.78
CA GLY A 111 2.24 -3.80 -12.25
C GLY A 111 2.28 -2.66 -13.26
N ARG A 112 3.13 -1.66 -13.05
CA ARG A 112 3.30 -0.53 -14.00
C ARG A 112 3.95 -0.98 -15.31
N SER A 113 4.91 -1.90 -15.27
CA SER A 113 5.50 -2.50 -16.47
C SER A 113 4.46 -3.30 -17.26
N TYR A 114 3.64 -4.13 -16.60
CA TYR A 114 2.55 -4.83 -17.30
C TYR A 114 1.50 -3.89 -17.88
N PHE A 115 1.18 -2.81 -17.17
CA PHE A 115 0.23 -1.82 -17.66
C PHE A 115 0.71 -1.21 -18.99
N LEU A 116 1.98 -0.82 -19.06
CA LEU A 116 2.58 -0.29 -20.28
C LEU A 116 2.82 -1.34 -21.37
N ALA A 117 2.99 -2.61 -20.99
CA ALA A 117 3.00 -3.73 -21.93
C ALA A 117 1.59 -4.06 -22.48
N ALA A 118 0.53 -3.41 -21.98
CA ALA A 118 -0.87 -3.69 -22.29
C ALA A 118 -1.33 -5.11 -21.87
N GLU A 119 -0.87 -5.56 -20.69
CA GLU A 119 -1.20 -6.84 -20.07
C GLU A 119 -2.17 -6.64 -18.87
N PRO A 120 -3.47 -6.39 -19.10
CA PRO A 120 -4.39 -5.93 -18.05
C PRO A 120 -4.61 -6.96 -16.93
N VAL A 121 -4.63 -8.26 -17.25
CA VAL A 121 -4.82 -9.33 -16.25
C VAL A 121 -3.63 -9.40 -15.31
N LYS A 122 -2.40 -9.37 -15.86
CA LYS A 122 -1.17 -9.38 -15.06
C LYS A 122 -0.98 -8.08 -14.28
N THR A 123 -1.37 -6.94 -14.87
CA THR A 123 -1.39 -5.64 -14.20
C THR A 123 -2.24 -5.69 -12.94
N GLU A 124 -3.49 -6.16 -13.06
CA GLU A 124 -4.41 -6.26 -11.94
C GLU A 124 -3.82 -7.10 -10.80
N ALA A 125 -3.33 -8.29 -11.12
CA ALA A 125 -2.75 -9.20 -10.13
C ALA A 125 -1.52 -8.58 -9.42
N ALA A 126 -0.62 -7.95 -10.17
CA ALA A 126 0.57 -7.32 -9.60
C ALA A 126 0.22 -6.13 -8.70
N ILE A 127 -0.70 -5.27 -9.11
CA ILE A 127 -1.08 -4.10 -8.30
C ILE A 127 -1.84 -4.52 -7.03
N LEU A 128 -2.70 -5.54 -7.07
CA LEU A 128 -3.35 -6.06 -5.86
C LEU A 128 -2.34 -6.63 -4.86
N ASN A 129 -1.32 -7.35 -5.35
CA ASN A 129 -0.21 -7.82 -4.51
C ASN A 129 0.61 -6.65 -3.93
N PHE A 130 0.87 -5.60 -4.73
CA PHE A 130 1.51 -4.38 -4.26
C PHE A 130 0.74 -3.76 -3.09
N LEU A 131 -0.56 -3.48 -3.27
CA LEU A 131 -1.37 -2.86 -2.22
C LEU A 131 -1.35 -3.71 -0.94
N THR A 132 -1.52 -5.02 -1.09
CA THR A 132 -1.44 -5.96 0.04
C THR A 132 -0.09 -5.87 0.76
N CYS A 133 1.02 -5.82 0.03
CA CYS A 133 2.36 -5.74 0.60
C CYS A 133 2.69 -4.36 1.19
N ALA A 134 2.15 -3.28 0.62
CA ALA A 134 2.22 -1.92 1.16
C ALA A 134 1.43 -1.77 2.47
N GLY A 135 0.72 -2.84 2.87
CA GLY A 135 -0.04 -2.90 4.08
C GLY A 135 -1.35 -2.14 4.03
N VAL A 136 -1.78 -1.77 2.81
CA VAL A 136 -3.11 -1.21 2.53
C VAL A 136 -4.14 -2.18 3.10
N SER A 137 -4.57 -1.88 4.32
CA SER A 137 -5.50 -2.73 5.05
C SER A 137 -6.90 -2.23 4.77
N LEU A 138 -7.74 -3.17 4.35
CA LEU A 138 -9.16 -2.91 4.15
C LEU A 138 -9.86 -2.86 5.51
N THR A 139 -10.86 -2.01 5.56
CA THR A 139 -11.70 -1.74 6.71
C THR A 139 -12.60 -2.87 7.13
N THR A 140 -13.10 -2.81 8.37
CA THR A 140 -14.03 -3.80 8.93
C THR A 140 -15.43 -3.76 8.28
N TRP A 141 -16.29 -4.72 8.61
CA TRP A 141 -17.53 -5.02 7.88
C TRP A 141 -18.63 -3.92 7.92
N GLU A 142 -18.81 -3.18 9.02
CA GLU A 142 -19.68 -1.98 9.04
C GLU A 142 -19.15 -0.81 8.22
N GLN A 143 -17.83 -0.76 8.12
CA GLN A 143 -17.15 0.25 7.37
C GLN A 143 -17.35 -0.08 5.89
N GLU A 144 -17.01 -1.30 5.45
CA GLU A 144 -17.24 -1.88 4.11
C GLU A 144 -18.67 -1.75 3.57
N ARG A 145 -19.69 -1.95 4.40
CA ARG A 145 -21.10 -1.81 3.96
C ARG A 145 -21.47 -0.39 3.52
N ARG A 146 -20.75 0.64 3.96
CA ARG A 146 -21.16 2.05 3.86
C ARG A 146 -20.55 2.84 2.69
N ILE A 147 -19.52 2.31 2.08
CA ILE A 147 -18.53 3.11 1.32
C ILE A 147 -18.50 2.77 -0.14
N GLY A 148 -18.95 1.58 -0.53
CA GLY A 148 -18.56 1.08 -1.84
C GLY A 148 -17.04 1.07 -2.05
N ARG A 149 -16.24 1.07 -0.94
CA ARG A 149 -14.78 0.81 -0.68
C ARG A 149 -14.07 1.73 0.36
N LYS A 150 -13.09 1.20 1.11
CA LYS A 150 -12.21 1.95 2.05
C LYS A 150 -10.78 1.44 2.04
N VAL A 151 -9.87 2.27 2.55
CA VAL A 151 -8.48 1.90 2.88
C VAL A 151 -8.03 2.58 4.17
N TYR A 152 -7.49 1.83 5.15
CA TYR A 152 -6.72 2.37 6.28
C TYR A 152 -5.27 1.91 6.19
N GLU A 153 -4.40 2.89 6.40
CA GLU A 153 -2.94 2.81 6.48
C GLU A 153 -2.26 2.09 5.32
N SER A 154 -1.47 2.85 4.56
CA SER A 154 -0.29 2.29 3.93
C SER A 154 0.88 2.44 4.89
N ASN A 155 1.65 1.38 5.09
CA ASN A 155 2.86 1.44 5.91
C ASN A 155 3.99 2.22 5.21
N CYS A 156 3.85 2.49 3.90
CA CYS A 156 4.79 3.22 3.07
C CYS A 156 4.20 3.53 1.67
N LEU A 157 4.86 4.41 0.92
CA LEU A 157 4.69 4.61 -0.52
C LEU A 157 3.32 5.20 -0.94
N GLU A 158 2.83 6.20 -0.22
CA GLU A 158 1.51 6.83 -0.43
C GLU A 158 1.25 7.23 -1.89
N ASP A 159 2.21 7.87 -2.55
CA ASP A 159 2.08 8.26 -3.95
C ASP A 159 2.00 7.05 -4.89
N ASP A 160 2.79 6.00 -4.65
CA ASP A 160 2.71 4.77 -5.44
C ASP A 160 1.39 4.03 -5.16
N VAL A 161 0.86 4.08 -3.93
CA VAL A 161 -0.44 3.50 -3.55
C VAL A 161 -1.57 4.19 -4.31
N ILE A 162 -1.58 5.53 -4.30
CA ILE A 162 -2.55 6.33 -5.08
C ILE A 162 -2.44 5.97 -6.57
N LEU A 163 -1.22 5.95 -7.11
CA LEU A 163 -0.98 5.61 -8.51
C LEU A 163 -1.42 4.17 -8.85
N GLY A 164 -1.14 3.20 -7.97
CA GLY A 164 -1.61 1.82 -8.12
C GLY A 164 -3.13 1.73 -8.18
N MET A 165 -3.84 2.47 -7.31
CA MET A 165 -5.30 2.53 -7.35
C MET A 165 -5.83 3.17 -8.63
N ILE A 166 -5.16 4.19 -9.17
CA ILE A 166 -5.51 4.79 -10.46
C ILE A 166 -5.31 3.78 -11.60
N VAL A 167 -4.20 3.04 -11.62
CA VAL A 167 -3.96 1.97 -12.60
C VAL A 167 -5.05 0.90 -12.52
N LEU A 168 -5.45 0.48 -11.32
CA LEU A 168 -6.60 -0.42 -11.15
C LEU A 168 -7.90 0.20 -11.66
N ALA A 169 -8.13 1.49 -11.43
CA ALA A 169 -9.30 2.18 -11.95
C ALA A 169 -9.39 2.10 -13.47
N VAL A 170 -8.28 2.30 -14.17
CA VAL A 170 -8.23 2.18 -15.63
C VAL A 170 -8.51 0.74 -16.07
N VAL A 171 -7.80 -0.23 -15.51
CA VAL A 171 -7.92 -1.65 -15.90
C VAL A 171 -9.30 -2.22 -15.60
N LYS A 172 -9.85 -1.90 -14.42
CA LYS A 172 -11.20 -2.33 -14.02
C LYS A 172 -12.27 -1.57 -14.81
N GLY A 173 -12.11 -0.26 -14.97
CA GLY A 173 -13.04 0.62 -15.68
C GLY A 173 -13.25 0.24 -17.14
N ALA A 174 -12.22 -0.28 -17.80
CA ALA A 174 -12.32 -0.80 -19.16
C ALA A 174 -13.30 -1.98 -19.30
N LYS A 175 -13.57 -2.71 -18.21
CA LYS A 175 -14.53 -3.83 -18.17
C LYS A 175 -15.85 -3.42 -17.52
N ASP A 176 -15.77 -2.66 -16.43
CA ASP A 176 -16.89 -2.19 -15.62
C ASP A 176 -16.54 -0.81 -15.06
N MET A 177 -17.15 0.22 -15.63
CA MET A 177 -16.90 1.60 -15.23
C MET A 177 -17.32 1.87 -13.78
N GLN A 178 -18.31 1.17 -13.22
CA GLN A 178 -18.65 1.31 -11.81
C GLN A 178 -17.50 0.83 -10.92
N GLN A 179 -16.82 -0.25 -11.31
CA GLN A 179 -15.63 -0.72 -10.59
C GLN A 179 -14.45 0.23 -10.79
N GLY A 180 -14.28 0.80 -11.99
CA GLY A 180 -13.27 1.85 -12.24
C GLY A 180 -13.49 3.09 -11.38
N ASN A 181 -14.73 3.59 -11.33
CA ASN A 181 -15.15 4.67 -10.45
C ASN A 181 -14.97 4.30 -8.98
N LYS A 182 -15.12 3.02 -8.64
CA LYS A 182 -14.74 2.37 -7.39
C LYS A 182 -13.25 1.98 -7.28
N TRP A 183 -12.34 2.47 -8.11
CA TRP A 183 -10.90 2.51 -7.80
C TRP A 183 -10.38 3.95 -7.76
N ALA A 184 -10.95 4.85 -8.56
CA ALA A 184 -10.61 6.28 -8.61
C ALA A 184 -10.95 7.09 -7.32
N GLN A 185 -12.20 7.18 -6.88
CA GLN A 185 -12.62 7.75 -5.59
C GLN A 185 -11.82 7.33 -4.32
N ALA A 186 -11.28 6.11 -4.18
CA ALA A 186 -10.43 5.74 -3.03
C ALA A 186 -9.02 6.27 -3.20
N ALA A 187 -8.51 6.29 -4.44
CA ALA A 187 -7.27 7.00 -4.74
C ALA A 187 -7.43 8.50 -4.38
N LEU A 188 -8.55 9.11 -4.76
CA LEU A 188 -8.93 10.47 -4.39
C LEU A 188 -9.07 10.64 -2.88
N TRP A 189 -9.70 9.67 -2.18
CA TRP A 189 -9.85 9.72 -0.73
C TRP A 189 -8.49 9.73 -0.03
N ILE A 190 -7.58 8.81 -0.42
CA ILE A 190 -6.21 8.76 0.14
C ILE A 190 -5.48 10.06 -0.17
N HIS A 191 -5.56 10.53 -1.41
CA HIS A 191 -4.98 11.81 -1.81
C HIS A 191 -5.49 12.94 -0.94
N ASN A 192 -6.79 13.07 -0.73
CA ASN A 192 -7.39 14.14 0.06
C ASN A 192 -7.00 14.05 1.54
N VAL A 193 -6.92 12.84 2.11
CA VAL A 193 -6.45 12.63 3.49
C VAL A 193 -4.99 13.07 3.65
N ARG A 194 -4.15 12.90 2.63
CA ARG A 194 -2.71 13.20 2.70
C ARG A 194 -2.36 14.64 2.30
N TYR A 195 -2.97 15.13 1.23
CA TYR A 195 -2.58 16.36 0.55
C TYR A 195 -3.70 17.43 0.51
N GLY A 196 -4.97 17.02 0.67
CA GLY A 196 -6.11 17.92 0.50
C GLY A 196 -6.36 18.32 -0.96
N GLY A 197 -7.01 19.48 -1.18
CA GLY A 197 -7.19 20.08 -2.52
C GLY A 197 -8.32 19.49 -3.38
N GLY A 198 -8.90 18.36 -3.00
CA GLY A 198 -10.09 17.81 -3.66
C GLY A 198 -9.82 17.32 -5.08
N VAL A 199 -10.90 17.23 -5.87
CA VAL A 199 -10.87 16.70 -7.25
C VAL A 199 -9.94 17.49 -8.16
N ALA A 200 -9.91 18.83 -8.03
CA ALA A 200 -9.08 19.69 -8.88
C ALA A 200 -7.58 19.38 -8.73
N SER A 201 -7.05 19.38 -7.50
CA SER A 201 -5.64 19.06 -7.25
C SER A 201 -5.29 17.60 -7.55
N PHE A 202 -6.23 16.67 -7.33
CA PHE A 202 -6.06 15.27 -7.71
C PHE A 202 -5.92 15.14 -9.24
N ASN A 203 -6.75 15.86 -9.99
CA ASN A 203 -6.69 15.86 -11.45
C ASN A 203 -5.41 16.50 -11.97
N GLU A 204 -5.01 17.65 -11.42
CA GLU A 204 -3.75 18.30 -11.78
C GLU A 204 -2.56 17.34 -11.58
N ARG A 205 -2.49 16.69 -10.41
CA ARG A 205 -1.38 15.82 -10.05
C ARG A 205 -1.34 14.52 -10.85
N TYR A 206 -2.48 13.88 -11.07
CA TYR A 206 -2.51 12.52 -11.61
C TYR A 206 -3.26 12.37 -12.95
N ASN A 207 -4.27 13.19 -13.25
CA ASN A 207 -4.93 13.12 -14.56
C ASN A 207 -4.17 13.90 -15.63
N ASP A 208 -3.79 15.14 -15.35
CA ASP A 208 -3.22 16.03 -16.36
C ASP A 208 -1.76 15.67 -16.69
N HIS A 209 -1.03 15.13 -15.72
CA HIS A 209 0.38 14.73 -15.88
C HIS A 209 0.60 13.23 -16.10
N LEU A 210 -0.23 12.36 -15.52
CA LEU A 210 -0.03 10.90 -15.52
C LEU A 210 -1.00 10.15 -16.44
N LEU A 211 -2.25 10.62 -16.57
CA LEU A 211 -3.29 10.00 -17.42
C LEU A 211 -3.65 10.81 -18.66
N SER A 212 -2.94 11.88 -19.00
CA SER A 212 -3.20 12.65 -20.24
C SER A 212 -3.06 11.79 -21.52
N HIS A 213 -2.40 10.63 -21.40
CA HIS A 213 -2.30 9.61 -22.45
C HIS A 213 -3.34 8.48 -22.37
N PHE A 214 -4.13 8.42 -21.30
CA PHE A 214 -5.20 7.45 -21.08
C PHE A 214 -6.48 8.23 -20.75
N PRO A 215 -7.27 8.65 -21.77
CA PRO A 215 -8.42 9.53 -21.58
C PRO A 215 -9.61 8.78 -20.94
N VAL A 216 -9.44 8.36 -19.70
CA VAL A 216 -10.49 7.76 -18.87
C VAL A 216 -10.96 8.82 -17.89
N LYS A 217 -12.19 9.30 -18.08
CA LYS A 217 -12.85 10.19 -17.13
C LYS A 217 -13.61 9.33 -16.13
N PHE A 218 -13.19 9.37 -14.88
CA PHE A 218 -13.91 8.69 -13.80
C PHE A 218 -14.96 9.61 -13.20
N ASP A 219 -16.09 9.03 -12.80
CA ASP A 219 -17.03 9.71 -11.93
C ASP A 219 -16.48 9.70 -10.50
N LEU A 220 -16.06 10.88 -10.06
CA LEU A 220 -15.50 11.10 -8.73
C LEU A 220 -16.56 11.52 -7.70
N GLY A 221 -17.84 11.58 -8.12
CA GLY A 221 -18.98 11.85 -7.25
C GLY A 221 -19.09 13.32 -6.80
N GLU A 222 -19.07 14.25 -7.76
CA GLU A 222 -19.49 15.65 -7.50
C GLU A 222 -21.00 15.75 -7.25
#